data_AF-A0A535XUP4-F1
#
_entry.id   AF-A0A535XUP4-F1
#
_cell.length_a   1.000
_cell.length_b   1.000
_cell.length_c   1.000
_cell.angle_alpha   90.00
_cell.angle_beta   90.00
_cell.angle_gamma   90.00
#
_symmetry.space_group_name_H-M   'P 1'
#
loop_
_entity.id
_entity.type
_entity.pdbx_description
1 polymer ?
#
loop_
_entity_poly.entity_id
_entity_poly.type
_entity_poly.pdbx_seq_one_letter_code
_entity_poly.pdbx_strand_id
1 'polypeptide(L)'
;MRRGRSRSCGPSGESPPNRGSRRSREVRRFEPYNKSSEVQKNRLTWMIGGPQGSGINASAEVFAKACSRAGLRVYANIEYHSNIMGKHSFYRVRVDDEDVRSYKDKADILVALDLETLAGDGDHRRWATHYGHLAEINDGGGVIFDSEIGYEPRGLGGGAPQLRFYPVPFMEIIKKALE
;
A
#
# COMPACT_ATOMS: atom_id res chain seq x y z
N MET A 1 -77.25 -48.64 3.81
CA MET A 1 -77.55 -49.94 4.45
C MET A 1 -76.63 -50.99 3.82
N ARG A 2 -75.92 -51.79 4.64
CA ARG A 2 -74.89 -52.84 4.31
C ARG A 2 -73.51 -52.29 3.87
N ARG A 3 -72.46 -52.29 4.73
CA ARG A 3 -71.59 -53.40 5.22
C ARG A 3 -70.98 -54.17 4.04
N GLY A 4 -69.67 -54.29 3.78
CA GLY A 4 -68.48 -54.27 4.63
C GLY A 4 -67.79 -55.65 4.57
N ARG A 5 -66.45 -55.68 4.36
CA ARG A 5 -65.42 -56.75 4.55
C ARG A 5 -64.42 -56.72 3.37
N SER A 6 -63.11 -56.96 3.47
CA SER A 6 -62.18 -57.14 4.60
C SER A 6 -60.75 -57.28 4.04
N ARG A 7 -59.79 -56.60 4.69
CA ARG A 7 -58.35 -56.89 4.91
C ARG A 7 -57.59 -57.83 3.95
N SER A 8 -56.40 -57.41 3.51
CA SER A 8 -55.11 -57.89 4.07
C SER A 8 -53.90 -57.22 3.39
N CYS A 9 -52.84 -57.03 4.17
CA CYS A 9 -51.57 -56.38 3.81
C CYS A 9 -50.56 -57.38 3.23
N GLY A 10 -49.68 -56.91 2.35
CA GLY A 10 -48.42 -57.54 1.97
C GLY A 10 -47.59 -56.61 1.09
N PRO A 11 -46.30 -56.34 1.38
CA PRO A 11 -45.56 -55.21 0.82
C PRO A 11 -44.65 -55.61 -0.35
N SER A 12 -44.52 -54.74 -1.34
CA SER A 12 -43.38 -54.77 -2.26
C SER A 12 -43.10 -53.35 -2.70
N GLY A 13 -42.03 -52.79 -2.14
CA GLY A 13 -41.58 -51.44 -2.44
C GLY A 13 -41.07 -51.33 -3.87
N GLU A 14 -41.50 -50.27 -4.54
CA GLU A 14 -40.75 -49.66 -5.63
C GLU A 14 -40.46 -48.22 -5.21
N SER A 15 -39.19 -47.96 -4.94
CA SER A 15 -38.68 -46.61 -4.68
C SER A 15 -38.76 -45.76 -5.96
N PRO A 16 -39.05 -44.45 -5.86
CA PRO A 16 -39.01 -43.57 -7.03
C PRO A 16 -37.59 -43.50 -7.62
N PRO A 17 -37.44 -43.21 -8.92
CA PRO A 17 -36.14 -43.21 -9.59
C PRO A 17 -35.20 -42.17 -8.99
N ASN A 18 -33.99 -42.64 -8.74
CA ASN A 18 -32.86 -41.94 -8.13
C ASN A 18 -32.46 -40.67 -8.94
N ARG A 19 -32.91 -39.50 -8.51
CA ARG A 19 -32.44 -38.21 -9.04
C ARG A 19 -31.20 -37.78 -8.27
N GLY A 20 -30.05 -38.35 -8.64
CA GLY A 20 -28.84 -38.28 -7.84
C GLY A 20 -27.52 -38.31 -8.61
N SER A 21 -27.37 -37.59 -9.74
CA SER A 21 -26.02 -37.27 -10.24
C SER A 21 -25.48 -36.04 -9.48
N ARG A 22 -25.14 -36.20 -8.20
CA ARG A 22 -24.20 -35.27 -7.58
C ARG A 22 -22.84 -35.54 -8.22
N ARG A 23 -22.52 -34.84 -9.32
CA ARG A 23 -21.11 -34.66 -9.69
C ARG A 23 -20.45 -34.10 -8.45
N SER A 24 -19.58 -34.88 -7.82
CA SER A 24 -18.63 -34.36 -6.85
C SER A 24 -17.97 -33.18 -7.54
N ARG A 25 -18.28 -31.97 -7.09
CA ARG A 25 -17.46 -30.82 -7.43
C ARG A 25 -16.14 -31.15 -6.78
N GLU A 26 -15.22 -31.66 -7.60
CA GLU A 26 -13.81 -31.75 -7.26
C GLU A 26 -13.43 -30.34 -6.81
N VAL A 27 -13.33 -30.18 -5.49
CA VAL A 27 -12.83 -28.96 -4.88
C VAL A 27 -11.39 -28.91 -5.33
N ARG A 28 -11.14 -28.14 -6.40
CA ARG A 28 -9.79 -27.90 -6.90
C ARG A 28 -8.98 -27.47 -5.70
N ARG A 29 -8.07 -28.36 -5.29
CA ARG A 29 -7.10 -28.12 -4.25
C ARG A 29 -6.42 -26.80 -4.63
N PHE A 30 -6.63 -25.78 -3.82
CA PHE A 30 -6.03 -24.47 -4.05
C PHE A 30 -4.54 -24.67 -3.81
N GLU A 31 -3.79 -24.92 -4.87
CA GLU A 31 -2.34 -24.91 -4.78
C GLU A 31 -1.94 -23.49 -4.37
N PRO A 32 -1.17 -23.33 -3.30
CA PRO A 32 -0.67 -22.01 -2.95
C PRO A 32 0.18 -21.55 -4.13
N TYR A 33 -0.27 -20.49 -4.81
CA TYR A 33 0.48 -19.83 -5.86
C TYR A 33 1.74 -19.23 -5.21
N ASN A 34 2.81 -20.00 -5.22
CA ASN A 34 4.11 -19.57 -4.76
C ASN A 34 4.68 -18.64 -5.82
N LYS A 35 4.36 -17.34 -5.72
CA LYS A 35 5.03 -16.31 -6.50
C LYS A 35 6.43 -16.15 -5.91
N SER A 36 7.34 -17.03 -6.33
CA SER A 36 8.77 -16.81 -6.18
C SER A 36 9.08 -15.37 -6.57
N SER A 37 9.81 -14.69 -5.70
CA SER A 37 10.13 -13.26 -5.71
C SER A 37 10.77 -12.79 -7.02
N GLU A 38 9.97 -12.65 -8.06
CA GLU A 38 10.33 -11.91 -9.26
C GLU A 38 10.24 -10.43 -8.90
N VAL A 39 11.38 -9.74 -8.96
CA VAL A 39 11.44 -8.29 -8.80
C VAL A 39 10.45 -7.68 -9.80
N GLN A 40 9.40 -7.02 -9.31
CA GLN A 40 8.45 -6.35 -10.19
C GLN A 40 9.15 -5.16 -10.83
N LYS A 41 9.52 -5.32 -12.11
CA LYS A 41 10.13 -4.27 -12.90
C LYS A 41 9.08 -3.20 -13.22
N ASN A 42 9.51 -1.95 -13.28
CA ASN A 42 8.68 -0.81 -13.71
C ASN A 42 7.43 -0.53 -12.87
N ARG A 43 7.28 -1.19 -11.71
CA ARG A 43 6.21 -0.95 -10.76
C ARG A 43 6.78 -0.38 -9.47
N LEU A 44 6.43 0.86 -9.17
CA LEU A 44 6.95 1.57 -8.02
C LEU A 44 5.94 2.59 -7.50
N THR A 45 5.80 2.66 -6.19
CA THR A 45 5.07 3.73 -5.49
C THR A 45 6.09 4.57 -4.72
N TRP A 46 6.24 5.82 -5.11
CA TRP A 46 7.19 6.76 -4.54
C TRP A 46 6.44 7.86 -3.80
N MET A 47 6.84 8.15 -2.57
CA MET A 47 6.25 9.19 -1.73
C MET A 47 7.33 10.21 -1.36
N ILE A 48 7.00 11.49 -1.48
CA ILE A 48 7.81 12.58 -0.92
C ILE A 48 6.99 13.38 0.08
N GLY A 49 7.58 13.68 1.23
CA GLY A 49 6.96 14.46 2.30
C GLY A 49 7.87 15.58 2.79
N GLY A 50 7.25 16.65 3.28
CA GLY A 50 7.97 17.75 3.90
C GLY A 50 7.12 19.00 4.12
N PRO A 51 7.75 20.09 4.55
CA PRO A 51 7.05 21.34 4.82
C PRO A 51 6.63 22.00 3.51
N GLN A 52 5.51 22.71 3.51
CA GLN A 52 5.04 23.44 2.34
C GLN A 52 6.08 24.47 1.90
N GLY A 53 6.37 24.51 0.59
CA GLY A 53 7.42 25.38 0.03
C GLY A 53 8.81 24.73 -0.10
N SER A 54 9.03 23.53 0.44
CA SER A 54 10.29 22.78 0.29
C SER A 54 10.55 22.19 -1.10
N GLY A 55 9.63 22.37 -2.05
CA GLY A 55 9.76 21.85 -3.41
C GLY A 55 9.23 20.42 -3.61
N ILE A 56 8.44 19.89 -2.67
CA ILE A 56 7.77 18.57 -2.79
C ILE A 56 7.01 18.42 -4.12
N ASN A 57 6.23 19.45 -4.52
CA ASN A 57 5.42 19.42 -5.73
C ASN A 57 6.29 19.38 -6.98
N ALA A 58 7.29 20.25 -7.04
CA ALA A 58 8.20 20.32 -8.19
C ALA A 58 8.97 19.00 -8.36
N SER A 59 9.46 18.42 -7.26
CA SER A 59 10.21 17.16 -7.27
C SER A 59 9.34 15.99 -7.76
N ALA A 60 8.12 15.88 -7.22
CA ALA A 60 7.18 14.84 -7.62
C ALA A 60 6.74 14.98 -9.08
N GLU A 61 6.51 16.20 -9.55
CA GLU A 61 6.20 16.44 -10.96
C GLU A 61 7.35 16.08 -11.89
N VAL A 62 8.59 16.42 -11.54
CA VAL A 62 9.76 16.06 -12.33
C VAL A 62 9.89 14.54 -12.41
N PHE A 63 9.73 13.84 -11.28
CA PHE A 63 9.75 12.38 -11.23
C PHE A 63 8.63 11.77 -12.09
N ALA A 64 7.39 12.21 -11.91
CA ALA A 64 6.24 11.74 -12.68
C ALA A 64 6.42 11.97 -14.19
N LYS A 65 6.89 13.16 -14.59
CA LYS A 65 7.17 13.49 -16.00
C LYS A 65 8.30 12.61 -16.57
N ALA A 66 9.34 12.33 -15.80
CA ALA A 66 10.42 11.45 -16.22
C ALA A 66 9.91 10.02 -16.47
N CYS A 67 9.11 9.47 -15.56
CA CYS A 67 8.49 8.14 -15.73
C CYS A 67 7.55 8.09 -16.93
N SER A 68 6.72 9.12 -17.12
CA SER A 68 5.82 9.20 -18.27
C SER A 68 6.58 9.25 -19.60
N ARG A 69 7.69 10.02 -19.66
CA ARG A 69 8.57 10.08 -20.84
C ARG A 69 9.29 8.76 -21.11
N ALA A 70 9.53 7.96 -20.08
CA ALA A 70 10.08 6.61 -20.20
C ALA A 70 9.04 5.56 -20.66
N GLY A 71 7.79 5.96 -20.92
CA GLY A 71 6.72 5.07 -21.39
C GLY A 71 5.91 4.41 -20.27
N LEU A 72 6.11 4.81 -19.00
CA LEU A 72 5.34 4.30 -17.88
C LEU A 72 4.03 5.08 -17.69
N ARG A 73 3.09 4.43 -17.02
CA ARG A 73 1.79 4.99 -16.69
C ARG A 73 1.81 5.47 -15.26
N VAL A 74 1.45 6.73 -15.08
CA VAL A 74 1.64 7.44 -13.81
C VAL A 74 0.30 7.85 -13.24
N TYR A 75 0.12 7.61 -11.95
CA TYR A 75 -0.96 8.16 -11.15
C TYR A 75 -0.36 8.88 -9.96
N ALA A 76 -0.75 10.14 -9.78
CA ALA A 76 -0.18 11.02 -8.76
C ALA A 76 -1.30 11.49 -7.83
N ASN A 77 -1.06 11.45 -6.52
CA ASN A 77 -1.99 11.86 -5.49
C ASN A 77 -1.28 12.82 -4.53
N ILE A 78 -1.84 14.02 -4.40
CA ILE A 78 -1.30 15.08 -3.55
C ILE A 78 -2.21 15.26 -2.36
N GLU A 79 -1.62 15.27 -1.17
CA GLU A 79 -2.34 15.57 0.06
C GLU A 79 -1.74 16.84 0.68
N TYR A 80 -2.58 17.89 0.69
CA TYR A 80 -2.26 19.17 1.29
C TYR A 80 -2.87 19.24 2.68
N HIS A 81 -2.06 19.50 3.70
CA HIS A 81 -2.61 19.92 4.99
C HIS A 81 -2.95 21.42 4.98
N SER A 82 -3.82 21.83 5.91
CA SER A 82 -4.26 23.22 6.04
C SER A 82 -3.10 24.19 6.18
N ASN A 83 -3.03 25.24 5.37
CA ASN A 83 -1.99 26.28 5.47
C ASN A 83 -2.05 27.09 6.79
N ILE A 84 -3.19 27.11 7.49
CA ILE A 84 -3.34 27.85 8.77
C ILE A 84 -2.74 27.06 9.94
N MET A 85 -2.88 25.73 9.90
CA MET A 85 -2.35 24.82 10.92
C MET A 85 -1.05 24.14 10.46
N GLY A 86 -0.61 24.47 9.24
CA GLY A 86 0.20 23.62 8.39
C GLY A 86 1.54 23.30 8.96
N LYS A 87 1.97 22.06 8.76
CA LYS A 87 3.37 21.67 8.98
C LYS A 87 3.85 20.64 7.96
N HIS A 88 2.96 19.78 7.46
CA HIS A 88 3.35 18.69 6.58
C HIS A 88 2.46 18.56 5.35
N SER A 89 3.04 18.23 4.20
CA SER A 89 2.29 17.84 3.01
C SER A 89 3.09 16.78 2.28
N PHE A 90 2.39 15.90 1.57
CA PHE A 90 3.06 14.81 0.88
C PHE A 90 2.43 14.54 -0.48
N TYR A 91 3.23 13.90 -1.32
CA TYR A 91 2.89 13.62 -2.70
C TYR A 91 3.29 12.16 -2.99
N ARG A 92 2.28 11.32 -3.27
CA ARG A 92 2.48 9.95 -3.76
C ARG A 92 2.42 9.91 -5.29
N VAL A 93 3.38 9.24 -5.91
CA VAL A 93 3.45 8.97 -7.33
C VAL A 93 3.56 7.46 -7.52
N ARG A 94 2.53 6.85 -8.12
CA ARG A 94 2.54 5.45 -8.53
C ARG A 94 2.85 5.35 -10.01
N VAL A 95 3.78 4.46 -10.34
CA VAL A 95 4.17 4.14 -11.71
C VAL A 95 4.05 2.63 -11.95
N ASP A 96 3.64 2.28 -13.17
CA ASP A 96 3.43 0.90 -13.62
C ASP A 96 3.61 0.86 -15.15
N ASP A 97 3.87 -0.31 -15.71
CA ASP A 97 3.83 -0.53 -17.16
C ASP A 97 2.38 -0.61 -17.67
N GLU A 98 1.46 -1.03 -16.81
CA GLU A 98 0.02 -1.12 -17.07
C GLU A 98 -0.80 0.10 -16.58
N ASP A 99 -2.08 0.13 -16.96
CA ASP A 99 -3.07 1.12 -16.53
C ASP A 99 -3.10 1.31 -14.99
N VAL A 100 -2.64 2.46 -14.49
CA VAL A 100 -2.81 2.83 -13.08
C VAL A 100 -4.12 3.58 -12.87
N ARG A 101 -5.08 2.92 -12.22
CA ARG A 101 -6.44 3.48 -11.98
C ARG A 101 -6.66 3.99 -10.56
N SER A 102 -5.72 3.76 -9.65
CA SER A 102 -5.82 4.15 -8.24
C SER A 102 -4.46 4.33 -7.60
N TYR A 103 -4.41 5.09 -6.50
CA TYR A 103 -3.30 5.05 -5.58
C TYR A 103 -3.24 3.70 -4.83
N LYS A 104 -2.15 3.48 -4.11
CA LYS A 104 -1.99 2.41 -3.13
C LYS A 104 -1.72 3.05 -1.77
N ASP A 105 -2.24 2.45 -0.71
CA ASP A 105 -2.04 2.95 0.65
C ASP A 105 -0.57 2.93 1.07
N LYS A 106 0.20 1.95 0.57
CA LYS A 106 1.62 1.81 0.88
C LYS A 106 2.53 2.24 -0.26
N ALA A 107 3.64 2.88 0.10
CA ALA A 107 4.73 3.25 -0.79
C ALA A 107 5.92 2.29 -0.69
N ASP A 108 6.71 2.19 -1.76
CA ASP A 108 7.94 1.40 -1.82
C ASP A 108 9.17 2.24 -1.46
N ILE A 109 9.13 3.54 -1.77
CA ILE A 109 10.17 4.51 -1.43
C ILE A 109 9.53 5.73 -0.77
N LEU A 110 10.09 6.14 0.36
CA LEU A 110 9.82 7.41 1.03
C LEU A 110 11.00 8.36 0.87
N VAL A 111 10.73 9.61 0.52
CA VAL A 111 11.68 10.72 0.57
C VAL A 111 11.18 11.72 1.60
N ALA A 112 11.93 11.89 2.69
CA ALA A 112 11.60 12.79 3.78
C ALA A 112 12.50 14.02 3.76
N LEU A 113 11.88 15.19 3.64
CA LEU A 113 12.56 16.49 3.72
C LEU A 113 12.53 17.09 5.14
N ASP A 114 11.78 16.47 6.05
CA ASP A 114 11.72 16.86 7.46
C ASP A 114 11.54 15.65 8.39
N LEU A 115 11.61 15.93 9.69
CA LEU A 115 11.39 14.92 10.73
C LEU A 115 9.91 14.50 10.82
N GLU A 116 8.97 15.39 10.53
CA GLU A 116 7.53 15.11 10.62
C GLU A 116 7.09 14.04 9.63
N THR A 117 7.68 14.01 8.43
CA THR A 117 7.51 12.93 7.45
C THR A 117 7.89 11.56 8.02
N LEU A 118 8.94 11.50 8.84
CA LEU A 118 9.45 10.25 9.40
C LEU A 118 8.72 9.84 10.69
N ALA A 119 8.65 10.76 11.65
CA ALA A 119 8.27 10.47 13.03
C ALA A 119 6.99 11.18 13.50
N GLY A 120 6.37 11.99 12.65
CA GLY A 120 5.15 12.73 12.96
C GLY A 120 5.37 14.07 13.67
N ASP A 121 4.26 14.76 13.94
CA ASP A 121 4.26 16.05 14.65
C ASP A 121 4.49 15.80 16.14
N GLY A 122 5.75 15.76 16.57
CA GLY A 122 6.14 15.55 17.97
C GLY A 122 5.64 16.63 18.97
N ASP A 123 4.70 17.50 18.57
CA ASP A 123 4.16 18.62 19.34
C ASP A 123 2.97 18.18 20.22
N HIS A 124 3.02 18.56 21.49
CA HIS A 124 2.14 18.16 22.58
C HIS A 124 0.78 18.87 22.56
N ARG A 125 0.08 18.87 21.42
CA ARG A 125 -1.37 19.07 21.47
C ARG A 125 -2.01 17.77 21.94
N ARG A 126 -3.16 17.89 22.60
CA ARG A 126 -3.87 16.77 23.24
C ARG A 126 -4.22 15.61 22.25
N TRP A 127 -4.00 15.82 20.94
CA TRP A 127 -4.07 14.84 19.85
C TRP A 127 -2.91 15.05 18.87
N ALA A 128 -2.24 13.97 18.46
CA ALA A 128 -1.30 13.96 17.35
C ALA A 128 -2.06 14.18 16.03
N THR A 129 -1.58 15.11 15.20
CA THR A 129 -2.21 15.41 13.90
C THR A 129 -1.65 14.52 12.81
N HIS A 130 -0.39 14.10 12.97
CA HIS A 130 0.32 13.33 11.97
C HIS A 130 1.33 12.38 12.63
N TYR A 131 1.22 11.08 12.35
CA TYR A 131 2.05 10.04 12.97
C TYR A 131 3.34 9.71 12.19
N GLY A 132 3.59 10.41 11.08
CA GLY A 132 4.65 10.07 10.14
C GLY A 132 4.26 8.93 9.20
N HIS A 133 5.05 8.75 8.14
CA HIS A 133 4.73 7.84 7.03
C HIS A 133 5.53 6.53 7.03
N LEU A 134 6.39 6.27 8.03
CA LEU A 134 7.20 5.03 8.06
C LEU A 134 6.33 3.76 8.06
N ALA A 135 5.16 3.79 8.70
CA ALA A 135 4.23 2.66 8.71
C ALA A 135 3.52 2.44 7.36
N GLU A 136 3.51 3.45 6.49
CA GLU A 136 2.96 3.40 5.14
C GLU A 136 3.97 2.86 4.12
N ILE A 137 5.15 2.42 4.56
CA ILE A 137 6.15 1.86 3.66
C ILE A 137 6.02 0.33 3.62
N ASN A 138 6.13 -0.23 2.41
CA ASN A 138 6.15 -1.67 2.19
C ASN A 138 7.36 -2.29 2.88
N ASP A 139 7.22 -3.56 3.26
CA ASP A 139 8.32 -4.32 3.83
C ASP A 139 9.49 -4.42 2.84
N GLY A 140 10.72 -4.18 3.31
CA GLY A 140 11.90 -4.05 2.45
C GLY A 140 12.02 -2.71 1.70
N GLY A 141 11.09 -1.77 1.90
CA GLY A 141 11.07 -0.47 1.25
C GLY A 141 12.23 0.46 1.67
N GLY A 142 12.48 1.46 0.82
CA GLY A 142 13.56 2.43 1.02
C GLY A 142 13.07 3.74 1.64
N VAL A 143 13.81 4.28 2.59
CA VAL A 143 13.57 5.59 3.20
C VAL A 143 14.80 6.45 2.97
N ILE A 144 14.64 7.50 2.19
CA ILE A 144 15.66 8.50 1.91
C ILE A 144 15.31 9.75 2.72
N PHE A 145 16.28 10.32 3.42
CA PHE A 145 16.03 11.51 4.24
C PHE A 145 17.26 12.39 4.31
N ASP A 146 17.06 13.68 4.64
CA ASP A 146 18.18 14.59 4.85
C ASP A 146 19.02 14.15 6.05
N SER A 147 20.33 13.98 5.87
CA SER A 147 21.25 13.66 6.97
C SER A 147 21.25 14.73 8.08
N GLU A 148 20.93 15.99 7.76
CA GLU A 148 20.82 17.07 8.76
C GLU A 148 19.64 16.84 9.74
N ILE A 149 18.65 16.00 9.41
CA ILE A 149 17.49 15.69 10.28
C ILE A 149 17.94 14.94 11.55
N GLY A 150 19.10 14.25 11.52
CA GLY A 150 19.60 13.52 12.68
C GLY A 150 18.69 12.35 13.11
N TYR A 151 17.90 11.81 12.18
CA TYR A 151 17.03 10.67 12.45
C TYR A 151 17.86 9.39 12.61
N GLU A 152 17.84 8.82 13.81
CA GLU A 152 18.40 7.49 14.06
C GLU A 152 17.31 6.44 13.88
N PRO A 153 17.48 5.47 12.95
CA PRO A 153 16.56 4.37 12.78
C PRO A 153 16.52 3.53 14.06
N ARG A 154 15.54 3.79 14.92
CA ARG A 154 15.24 2.87 16.02
C ARG A 154 14.66 1.61 15.41
N GLY A 155 15.12 0.45 15.85
CA GLY A 155 14.52 -0.82 15.47
C GLY A 155 13.02 -0.74 15.72
N LEU A 156 12.24 -0.60 14.65
CA LEU A 156 10.80 -0.62 14.73
C LEU A 156 10.47 -2.04 15.24
N GLY A 157 9.82 -2.16 16.40
CA GLY A 157 9.68 -3.43 17.14
C GLY A 157 9.05 -4.57 16.32
N GLY A 158 8.98 -5.78 16.89
CA GLY A 158 8.52 -6.99 16.22
C GLY A 158 7.11 -6.87 15.61
N GLY A 159 7.05 -6.54 14.32
CA GLY A 159 5.81 -6.32 13.57
C GLY A 159 5.86 -5.14 12.60
N ALA A 160 6.83 -4.24 12.73
CA ALA A 160 7.03 -3.16 11.79
C ALA A 160 7.79 -3.61 10.53
N PRO A 161 7.60 -2.91 9.39
CA PRO A 161 8.29 -3.26 8.15
C PRO A 161 9.81 -3.12 8.32
N GLN A 162 10.55 -4.04 7.71
CA GLN A 162 12.00 -3.98 7.61
C GLN A 162 12.39 -2.91 6.57
N LEU A 163 12.61 -1.69 7.04
CA LEU A 163 12.94 -0.55 6.18
C LEU A 163 14.45 -0.39 5.99
N ARG A 164 14.84 0.08 4.82
CA ARG A 164 16.23 0.43 4.49
C ARG A 164 16.39 1.95 4.48
N PHE A 165 17.26 2.47 5.32
CA PHE A 165 17.46 3.90 5.52
C PHE A 165 18.68 4.40 4.75
N TYR A 166 18.52 5.52 4.04
CA TYR A 166 19.53 6.15 3.20
C TYR A 166 19.62 7.65 3.53
N PRO A 167 20.56 8.06 4.42
CA PRO A 167 20.80 9.47 4.68
C PRO A 167 21.49 10.12 3.48
N VAL A 168 20.95 11.23 2.98
CA VAL A 168 21.52 12.01 1.88
C VAL A 168 21.61 13.47 2.31
N PRO A 169 22.77 14.15 2.18
CA PRO A 169 22.92 15.53 2.63
C PRO A 169 22.32 16.52 1.63
N PHE A 170 20.99 16.55 1.48
CA PHE A 170 20.31 17.38 0.49
C PHE A 170 20.62 18.87 0.69
N MET A 171 20.43 19.38 1.90
CA MET A 171 20.66 20.79 2.20
C MET A 171 22.12 21.20 2.05
N GLU A 172 23.07 20.33 2.42
CA GLU A 172 24.49 20.59 2.23
C GLU A 172 24.85 20.73 0.74
N ILE A 173 24.33 19.84 -0.10
CA ILE A 173 24.55 19.87 -1.56
C ILE A 173 23.97 21.15 -2.15
N ILE A 174 22.77 21.56 -1.72
CA ILE A 174 22.12 22.79 -2.19
C ILE A 174 22.92 24.02 -1.76
N LYS A 175 23.35 24.10 -0.50
CA LYS A 175 24.18 25.21 0.02
C LYS A 175 25.47 25.35 -0.81
N LYS A 176 26.19 24.24 -1.03
CA LYS A 176 27.42 24.21 -1.83
C LYS A 176 27.22 24.59 -3.30
N ALA A 177 26.04 24.38 -3.87
CA ALA A 177 25.74 24.73 -5.25
C ALA A 177 25.36 26.20 -5.45
N LEU A 178 25.03 26.90 -4.35
CA LEU A 178 24.66 28.33 -4.35
C LEU A 178 25.82 29.24 -3.96
N GLU A 179 26.91 28.68 -3.44
CA GLU A 179 28.21 29.32 -3.24
C GLU A 179 29.00 29.45 -4.55
#